data_AF-A0A0C2JAR6-F1
#
_entry.id   AF-A0A0C2JAR6-F1
#
_cell.length_a   1.000
_cell.length_b   1.000
_cell.length_c   1.000
_cell.angle_alpha   90.00
_cell.angle_beta   90.00
_cell.angle_gamma   90.00
#
_symmetry.space_group_name_H-M   'P 1'
#
loop_
_entity.id
_entity.type
_entity.pdbx_description
1 polymer ?
#
loop_
_entity_poly.entity_id
_entity_poly.type
_entity_poly.pdbx_seq_one_letter_code
_entity_poly.pdbx_strand_id
1 'polypeptide(L)'
;MDSLMICALHQPNKILFIVENAMFYFYNYFIVDMPDLAQKFWILCEQIYGLDPRKTYTLSQHKLTICLNQMTTAICKTKEEDCSRLLMIYLNMLHRQRFLDELKFNLDKFYTVTVLIVELHARKNSEYLLYLRFPKIWNIILNRSENVFKIDKIEKLIIFSTLFALDISSYLRKVSRGCSLFEVTQDKKKKLYIIYLALALFSRVDHFTYRWLRKVLTDLHESFQKYFEISPIECLTFETQFHILQYYIKSFVTLRVEISPFDDTVLNCFFERLVTYQSLNSSTIMITKFIFDLILALGDETYTEKIKADERLYLYEDLKRCHLSLIDDDFIKNMFFKCRWDVITRRNYFTNKEYDNSKCKIENTIMQMAVLAFNESNFFNEDEVTFYMSLFKVIDETSLQVPSTINPRLMSTPKSCQNSSQSKNLYLKPTFREIFRVFILIYEMKFIFGDMKLKFVDLNS
;
A
#
# COMPACT_ATOMS: atom_id res chain seq x y z
N MET A 1 -46.81 7.12 -7.04
CA MET A 1 -45.42 7.56 -7.25
C MET A 1 -45.31 8.85 -8.04
N ASP A 2 -46.01 9.01 -9.16
CA ASP A 2 -45.82 10.19 -10.01
C ASP A 2 -46.19 11.51 -9.29
N SER A 3 -47.27 11.53 -8.50
CA SER A 3 -47.62 12.67 -7.63
C SER A 3 -46.54 12.97 -6.57
N LEU A 4 -45.91 11.93 -6.00
CA LEU A 4 -44.81 12.09 -5.06
C LEU A 4 -43.59 12.70 -5.74
N MET A 5 -43.27 12.26 -6.96
CA MET A 5 -42.17 12.84 -7.75
C MET A 5 -42.41 14.32 -8.00
N ILE A 6 -43.61 14.71 -8.46
CA ILE A 6 -43.96 16.13 -8.67
C ILE A 6 -43.80 16.94 -7.39
N CYS A 7 -44.31 16.41 -6.26
CA CYS A 7 -44.21 17.08 -4.96
C CYS A 7 -42.76 17.21 -4.47
N ALA A 8 -41.98 16.13 -4.51
CA ALA A 8 -40.63 16.08 -3.94
C ALA A 8 -39.59 16.83 -4.80
N LEU A 9 -39.85 17.02 -6.09
CA LEU A 9 -38.98 17.78 -6.99
C LEU A 9 -39.18 19.29 -6.88
N HIS A 10 -40.25 19.76 -6.23
CA HIS A 10 -40.38 21.17 -5.86
C HIS A 10 -39.30 21.55 -4.83
N GLN A 11 -38.57 22.63 -5.08
CA GLN A 11 -37.29 22.85 -4.40
C GLN A 11 -37.35 22.98 -2.87
N PRO A 12 -38.31 23.72 -2.27
CA PRO A 12 -38.53 23.71 -0.82
C PRO A 12 -38.80 22.30 -0.26
N ASN A 13 -39.57 21.49 -0.98
CA ASN A 13 -39.89 20.14 -0.56
C ASN A 13 -38.67 19.24 -0.65
N LYS A 14 -37.82 19.39 -1.67
CA LYS A 14 -36.58 18.63 -1.81
C LYS A 14 -35.68 18.78 -0.58
N ILE A 15 -35.56 19.99 -0.04
CA ILE A 15 -34.81 20.25 1.20
C ILE A 15 -35.47 19.54 2.38
N LEU A 16 -36.80 19.65 2.53
CA LEU A 16 -37.55 18.98 3.58
C LEU A 16 -37.37 17.45 3.52
N PHE A 17 -37.41 16.85 2.34
CA PHE A 17 -37.22 15.42 2.12
C PHE A 17 -35.83 14.94 2.57
N ILE A 18 -34.80 15.78 2.42
CA ILE A 18 -33.44 15.45 2.85
C ILE A 18 -33.30 15.60 4.37
N VAL A 19 -33.77 16.73 4.91
CA VAL A 19 -33.63 17.08 6.33
C VAL A 19 -34.44 16.14 7.24
N GLU A 20 -35.58 15.65 6.76
CA GLU A 20 -36.45 14.72 7.50
C GLU A 20 -36.23 13.25 7.08
N ASN A 21 -35.16 12.96 6.35
CA ASN A 21 -34.78 11.61 5.93
C ASN A 21 -35.92 10.86 5.19
N ALA A 22 -36.76 11.59 4.46
CA ALA A 22 -38.03 11.09 3.95
C ALA A 22 -37.85 9.90 3.01
N MET A 23 -36.80 9.91 2.17
CA MET A 23 -36.55 8.81 1.24
C MET A 23 -36.16 7.51 1.94
N PHE A 24 -35.50 7.58 3.11
CA PHE A 24 -35.17 6.42 3.91
C PHE A 24 -36.41 5.82 4.57
N TYR A 25 -37.27 6.66 5.16
CA TYR A 25 -38.55 6.18 5.68
C TYR A 25 -39.43 5.61 4.57
N PHE A 26 -39.49 6.29 3.42
CA PHE A 26 -40.27 5.83 2.28
C PHE A 26 -39.80 4.47 1.77
N TYR A 27 -38.49 4.24 1.71
CA TYR A 27 -37.94 2.93 1.39
C TYR A 27 -38.43 1.85 2.35
N ASN A 28 -38.22 2.04 3.66
CA ASN A 28 -38.52 1.02 4.67
C ASN A 28 -40.01 0.71 4.84
N TYR A 29 -40.90 1.68 4.59
CA TYR A 29 -42.33 1.49 4.79
C TYR A 29 -43.11 1.09 3.53
N PHE A 30 -42.58 1.37 2.34
CA PHE A 30 -43.34 1.17 1.09
C PHE A 30 -42.59 0.38 0.04
N ILE A 31 -41.33 0.69 -0.22
CA ILE A 31 -40.61 0.11 -1.36
C ILE A 31 -40.29 -1.36 -1.16
N VAL A 32 -40.01 -1.77 0.08
CA VAL A 32 -39.78 -3.19 0.43
C VAL A 32 -40.97 -4.07 -0.02
N ASP A 33 -42.20 -3.57 0.09
CA ASP A 33 -43.42 -4.30 -0.25
C ASP A 33 -43.92 -4.03 -1.69
N MET A 34 -43.26 -3.14 -2.44
CA MET A 34 -43.71 -2.68 -3.77
C MET A 34 -42.56 -2.68 -4.79
N PRO A 35 -42.07 -3.86 -5.23
CA PRO A 35 -40.92 -3.99 -6.11
C PRO A 35 -41.11 -3.30 -7.48
N ASP A 36 -42.35 -3.23 -7.99
CA ASP A 36 -42.68 -2.55 -9.24
C ASP A 36 -42.38 -1.04 -9.21
N LEU A 37 -42.27 -0.47 -8.01
CA LEU A 37 -41.95 0.95 -7.82
C LEU A 37 -40.47 1.22 -7.59
N ALA A 38 -39.64 0.18 -7.43
CA ALA A 38 -38.23 0.31 -7.06
C ALA A 38 -37.44 1.16 -8.06
N GLN A 39 -37.65 0.97 -9.37
CA GLN A 39 -36.95 1.76 -10.39
C GLN A 39 -37.28 3.25 -10.29
N LYS A 40 -38.57 3.60 -10.20
CA LYS A 40 -39.03 4.99 -10.04
C LYS A 40 -38.50 5.60 -8.74
N PHE A 41 -38.47 4.82 -7.66
CA PHE A 41 -37.92 5.23 -6.38
C PHE A 41 -36.43 5.62 -6.47
N TRP A 42 -35.60 4.79 -7.11
CA TRP A 42 -34.17 5.09 -7.25
C TRP A 42 -33.91 6.33 -8.09
N ILE A 43 -34.67 6.52 -9.17
CA ILE A 43 -34.62 7.75 -9.98
C ILE A 43 -34.95 8.98 -9.11
N LEU A 44 -36.02 8.88 -8.32
CA LEU A 44 -36.43 9.97 -7.43
C LEU A 44 -35.37 10.27 -6.36
N CYS A 45 -34.76 9.24 -5.75
CA CYS A 45 -33.65 9.40 -4.81
C CYS A 45 -32.49 10.19 -5.44
N GLU A 46 -32.05 9.81 -6.63
CA GLU A 46 -30.94 10.51 -7.31
C GLU A 46 -31.27 11.96 -7.62
N GLN A 47 -32.51 12.23 -8.01
CA GLN A 47 -32.99 13.60 -8.26
C GLN A 47 -33.06 14.42 -6.98
N ILE A 48 -33.60 13.88 -5.87
CA ILE A 48 -33.69 14.54 -4.57
C ILE A 48 -32.30 14.83 -4.00
N TYR A 49 -31.40 13.86 -4.02
CA TYR A 49 -30.04 14.04 -3.51
C TYR A 49 -29.11 14.77 -4.50
N GLY A 50 -29.54 14.95 -5.75
CA GLY A 50 -28.96 15.83 -6.77
C GLY A 50 -29.20 17.31 -6.51
N LEU A 51 -28.84 17.81 -5.32
CA LEU A 51 -28.95 19.23 -4.99
C LEU A 51 -27.90 20.07 -5.74
N ASP A 52 -28.30 21.28 -6.13
CA ASP A 52 -27.41 22.31 -6.68
C ASP A 52 -26.47 22.83 -5.57
N PRO A 53 -25.14 22.79 -5.76
CA PRO A 53 -24.17 23.35 -4.83
C PRO A 53 -24.38 24.80 -4.42
N ARG A 54 -25.09 25.58 -5.22
CA ARG A 54 -25.38 27.00 -4.93
C ARG A 54 -26.51 27.19 -3.91
N LYS A 55 -27.23 26.14 -3.53
CA LYS A 55 -28.44 26.21 -2.68
C LYS A 55 -28.28 25.53 -1.31
N THR A 56 -27.05 25.37 -0.83
CA THR A 56 -26.70 24.63 0.39
C THR A 56 -27.07 25.31 1.71
N TYR A 57 -27.26 26.64 1.70
CA TYR A 57 -27.44 27.45 2.91
C TYR A 57 -28.68 27.10 3.76
N THR A 58 -29.56 26.22 3.26
CA THR A 58 -30.80 25.80 3.94
C THR A 58 -30.67 24.48 4.69
N LEU A 59 -29.56 23.74 4.51
CA LEU A 59 -29.41 22.42 5.14
C LEU A 59 -28.82 22.54 6.55
N SER A 60 -29.53 22.00 7.54
CA SER A 60 -29.06 21.91 8.92
C SER A 60 -28.06 20.77 9.08
N GLN A 61 -26.79 21.08 9.39
CA GLN A 61 -25.75 20.07 9.68
C GLN A 61 -26.20 19.07 10.76
N HIS A 62 -26.84 19.55 11.82
CA HIS A 62 -27.34 18.70 12.90
C HIS A 62 -28.35 17.66 12.40
N LYS A 63 -29.31 18.08 11.58
CA LYS A 63 -30.28 17.17 10.96
C LYS A 63 -29.60 16.20 10.00
N LEU A 64 -28.66 16.67 9.18
CA LEU A 64 -27.91 15.80 8.27
C LEU A 64 -27.12 14.71 9.02
N THR A 65 -26.52 15.04 10.17
CA THR A 65 -25.88 14.08 11.08
C THR A 65 -26.88 13.07 11.64
N ILE A 66 -28.07 13.51 12.07
CA ILE A 66 -29.12 12.61 12.56
C ILE A 66 -29.52 11.61 11.46
N CYS A 67 -29.80 12.10 10.24
CA CYS A 67 -30.15 11.24 9.10
C CYS A 67 -29.05 10.20 8.81
N LEU A 68 -27.78 10.63 8.79
CA LEU A 68 -26.64 9.74 8.58
C LEU A 68 -26.55 8.65 9.67
N ASN A 69 -26.72 9.02 10.93
CA ASN A 69 -26.69 8.09 12.06
C ASN A 69 -27.87 7.10 12.03
N GLN A 70 -29.05 7.54 11.60
CA GLN A 70 -30.22 6.68 11.43
C GLN A 70 -29.98 5.65 10.31
N MET A 71 -29.55 6.10 9.13
CA MET A 71 -29.27 5.21 7.99
C MET A 71 -28.19 4.18 8.34
N THR A 72 -27.06 4.62 8.91
CA THR A 72 -25.96 3.72 9.29
C THR A 72 -26.39 2.71 10.37
N THR A 73 -27.15 3.15 11.38
CA THR A 73 -27.68 2.25 12.41
C THR A 73 -28.64 1.22 11.83
N ALA A 74 -29.50 1.62 10.89
CA ALA A 74 -30.41 0.69 10.23
C ALA A 74 -29.67 -0.35 9.41
N ILE A 75 -28.67 0.05 8.59
CA ILE A 75 -27.85 -0.88 7.82
C ILE A 75 -27.13 -1.88 8.72
N CYS A 76 -26.57 -1.42 9.85
CA CYS A 76 -25.93 -2.33 10.80
C CYS A 76 -26.89 -3.36 11.40
N LYS A 77 -28.19 -3.02 11.52
CA LYS A 77 -29.22 -3.92 12.05
C LYS A 77 -29.76 -4.89 10.99
N THR A 78 -30.14 -4.39 9.82
CA THR A 78 -30.83 -5.17 8.79
C THR A 78 -29.87 -5.88 7.83
N LYS A 79 -28.67 -5.32 7.64
CA LYS A 79 -27.69 -5.74 6.62
C LYS A 79 -28.25 -5.72 5.19
N GLU A 80 -29.27 -4.92 4.94
CA GLU A 80 -29.89 -4.79 3.63
C GLU A 80 -29.03 -3.99 2.64
N GLU A 81 -28.88 -4.51 1.43
CA GLU A 81 -28.09 -3.89 0.37
C GLU A 81 -28.73 -2.59 -0.13
N ASP A 82 -30.05 -2.53 -0.25
CA ASP A 82 -30.76 -1.35 -0.72
C ASP A 82 -30.65 -0.17 0.26
N CYS A 83 -30.65 -0.44 1.57
CA CYS A 83 -30.32 0.57 2.57
C CYS A 83 -28.89 1.12 2.36
N SER A 84 -27.93 0.24 2.03
CA SER A 84 -26.55 0.64 1.72
C SER A 84 -26.49 1.50 0.46
N ARG A 85 -27.25 1.16 -0.59
CA ARG A 85 -27.40 1.97 -1.81
C ARG A 85 -27.95 3.36 -1.49
N LEU A 86 -28.98 3.46 -0.65
CA LEU A 86 -29.55 4.75 -0.26
C LEU A 86 -28.56 5.61 0.51
N LEU A 87 -27.84 5.02 1.48
CA LEU A 87 -26.76 5.70 2.20
C LEU A 87 -25.68 6.21 1.23
N MET A 88 -25.33 5.44 0.20
CA MET A 88 -24.35 5.86 -0.80
C MET A 88 -24.79 7.07 -1.62
N ILE A 89 -26.08 7.13 -2.00
CA ILE A 89 -26.64 8.30 -2.68
C ILE A 89 -26.60 9.52 -1.75
N TYR A 90 -26.95 9.33 -0.47
CA TYR A 90 -26.93 10.37 0.55
C TYR A 90 -25.50 10.92 0.80
N LEU A 91 -24.52 10.04 1.03
CA LEU A 91 -23.12 10.43 1.24
C LEU A 91 -22.53 11.13 0.01
N ASN A 92 -22.93 10.72 -1.19
CA ASN A 92 -22.50 11.41 -2.41
C ASN A 92 -23.09 12.82 -2.52
N MET A 93 -24.31 13.04 -2.02
CA MET A 93 -24.84 14.39 -1.86
C MET A 93 -23.97 15.18 -0.88
N LEU A 94 -23.72 14.65 0.33
CA LEU A 94 -22.89 15.32 1.33
C LEU A 94 -21.48 15.66 0.80
N HIS A 95 -20.87 14.74 0.06
CA HIS A 95 -19.57 14.96 -0.59
C HIS A 95 -19.61 16.12 -1.58
N ARG A 96 -20.59 16.14 -2.51
CA ARG A 96 -20.71 17.23 -3.49
C ARG A 96 -20.96 18.59 -2.84
N GLN A 97 -21.65 18.59 -1.71
CA GLN A 97 -21.94 19.78 -0.93
C GLN A 97 -20.83 20.18 0.05
N ARG A 98 -19.72 19.42 0.10
CA ARG A 98 -18.61 19.60 1.05
C ARG A 98 -19.03 19.52 2.53
N PHE A 99 -20.23 19.02 2.82
CA PHE A 99 -20.71 18.84 4.19
C PHE A 99 -19.99 17.73 4.93
N LEU A 100 -19.37 16.79 4.22
CA LEU A 100 -18.67 15.70 4.90
C LEU A 100 -17.76 16.28 5.97
N ASP A 101 -16.92 17.28 5.66
CA ASP A 101 -15.93 17.88 6.56
C ASP A 101 -16.48 18.47 7.85
N GLU A 102 -17.73 18.93 7.80
CA GLU A 102 -18.40 19.58 8.92
C GLU A 102 -19.19 18.60 9.79
N LEU A 103 -19.55 17.44 9.25
CA LEU A 103 -20.40 16.48 9.95
C LEU A 103 -19.60 15.63 10.93
N LYS A 104 -20.09 15.61 12.18
CA LYS A 104 -19.65 14.69 13.23
C LYS A 104 -20.54 13.44 13.23
N PHE A 105 -19.96 12.28 12.96
CA PHE A 105 -20.67 10.99 13.01
C PHE A 105 -19.73 9.89 13.51
N ASN A 106 -20.31 8.77 13.93
CA ASN A 106 -19.54 7.66 14.49
C ASN A 106 -18.80 6.90 13.37
N LEU A 107 -17.47 7.09 13.31
CA LEU A 107 -16.61 6.50 12.29
C LEU A 107 -16.49 4.98 12.40
N ASP A 108 -16.60 4.39 13.59
CA ASP A 108 -16.57 2.93 13.77
C ASP A 108 -17.84 2.26 13.23
N LYS A 109 -19.01 2.88 13.43
CA LYS A 109 -20.26 2.44 12.80
C LYS A 109 -20.18 2.58 11.29
N PHE A 110 -19.63 3.69 10.81
CA PHE A 110 -19.44 3.88 9.37
C PHE A 110 -18.46 2.87 8.76
N TYR A 111 -17.39 2.53 9.48
CA TYR A 111 -16.49 1.43 9.13
C TYR A 111 -17.20 0.07 9.14
N THR A 112 -18.09 -0.19 10.08
CA THR A 112 -18.90 -1.43 10.09
C THR A 112 -19.75 -1.54 8.82
N VAL A 113 -20.41 -0.44 8.42
CA VAL A 113 -21.14 -0.39 7.14
C VAL A 113 -20.20 -0.59 5.95
N THR A 114 -18.99 -0.05 6.01
CA THR A 114 -17.96 -0.23 4.98
C THR A 114 -17.57 -1.68 4.78
N VAL A 115 -17.36 -2.41 5.88
CA VAL A 115 -17.07 -3.85 5.86
C VAL A 115 -18.19 -4.60 5.15
N LEU A 116 -19.46 -4.36 5.53
CA LEU A 116 -20.62 -5.00 4.90
C LEU A 116 -20.68 -4.73 3.39
N ILE A 117 -20.47 -3.49 2.98
CA ILE A 117 -20.47 -3.06 1.57
C ILE A 117 -19.35 -3.77 0.78
N VAL A 118 -18.14 -3.84 1.33
CA VAL A 118 -17.00 -4.51 0.69
C VAL A 118 -17.24 -6.03 0.59
N GLU A 119 -17.75 -6.66 1.64
CA GLU A 119 -18.08 -8.09 1.64
C GLU A 119 -19.19 -8.44 0.63
N LEU A 120 -20.24 -7.60 0.53
CA LEU A 120 -21.30 -7.77 -0.45
C LEU A 120 -20.76 -7.67 -1.88
N HIS A 121 -19.91 -6.68 -2.15
CA HIS A 121 -19.25 -6.54 -3.45
C HIS A 121 -18.41 -7.78 -3.78
N ALA A 122 -17.60 -8.23 -2.83
CA ALA A 122 -16.75 -9.42 -2.98
C ALA A 122 -17.55 -10.69 -3.29
N ARG A 123 -18.75 -10.86 -2.70
CA ARG A 123 -19.60 -12.03 -2.93
C ARG A 123 -20.29 -12.00 -4.29
N LYS A 124 -20.80 -10.85 -4.70
CA LYS A 124 -21.64 -10.74 -5.91
C LYS A 124 -20.84 -10.56 -7.20
N ASN A 125 -19.56 -10.20 -7.12
CA ASN A 125 -18.71 -9.86 -8.28
C ASN A 125 -19.39 -8.88 -9.26
N SER A 126 -20.31 -8.07 -8.75
CA SER A 126 -21.17 -7.21 -9.53
C SER A 126 -20.53 -5.83 -9.60
N GLU A 127 -20.38 -5.30 -10.81
CA GLU A 127 -19.86 -3.97 -11.12
C GLU A 127 -20.85 -2.85 -10.71
N TYR A 128 -21.26 -2.77 -9.44
CA TYR A 128 -22.08 -1.63 -9.03
C TYR A 128 -21.20 -0.36 -9.00
N LEU A 129 -21.53 0.55 -9.91
CA LEU A 129 -20.95 1.90 -10.01
C LEU A 129 -20.99 2.68 -8.68
N LEU A 130 -21.88 2.30 -7.77
CA LEU A 130 -22.01 2.90 -6.44
C LEU A 130 -20.75 2.69 -5.59
N TYR A 131 -20.06 1.54 -5.72
CA TYR A 131 -18.85 1.25 -4.96
C TYR A 131 -17.70 2.20 -5.32
N LEU A 132 -17.68 2.76 -6.54
CA LEU A 132 -16.63 3.68 -6.99
C LEU A 132 -16.64 5.04 -6.27
N ARG A 133 -17.70 5.37 -5.54
CA ARG A 133 -17.79 6.64 -4.80
C ARG A 133 -17.29 6.51 -3.37
N PHE A 134 -17.33 5.31 -2.81
CA PHE A 134 -16.99 5.06 -1.42
C PHE A 134 -15.51 5.30 -1.09
N PRO A 135 -14.54 4.93 -1.96
CA PRO A 135 -13.15 5.30 -1.77
C PRO A 135 -12.94 6.82 -1.65
N LYS A 136 -13.74 7.62 -2.38
CA LYS A 136 -13.65 9.09 -2.33
C LYS A 136 -14.16 9.66 -1.01
N ILE A 137 -15.27 9.11 -0.51
CA ILE A 137 -15.81 9.49 0.81
C ILE A 137 -14.79 9.17 1.91
N TRP A 138 -14.21 7.97 1.87
CA TRP A 138 -13.16 7.59 2.83
C TRP A 138 -11.89 8.41 2.68
N ASN A 139 -11.49 8.77 1.46
CA ASN A 139 -10.34 9.65 1.24
C ASN A 139 -10.51 11.00 1.96
N ILE A 140 -11.71 11.58 1.88
CA ILE A 140 -12.03 12.84 2.58
C ILE A 140 -12.01 12.64 4.10
N ILE A 141 -12.65 11.60 4.60
CA ILE A 141 -12.66 11.28 6.03
C ILE A 141 -11.22 11.09 6.55
N LEU A 142 -10.39 10.32 5.86
CA LEU A 142 -9.02 10.03 6.28
C LEU A 142 -8.05 11.20 6.10
N ASN A 143 -8.47 12.29 5.45
CA ASN A 143 -7.65 13.48 5.23
C ASN A 143 -7.99 14.62 6.21
N ARG A 144 -8.97 14.45 7.12
CA ARG A 144 -9.27 15.49 8.12
C ARG A 144 -8.28 15.50 9.27
N SER A 145 -7.89 16.70 9.66
CA SER A 145 -7.06 16.95 10.84
C SER A 145 -7.70 16.50 12.15
N GLU A 146 -9.03 16.59 12.26
CA GLU A 146 -9.77 16.24 13.50
C GLU A 146 -10.11 14.74 13.60
N ASN A 147 -9.88 13.95 12.56
CA ASN A 147 -10.34 12.56 12.54
C ASN A 147 -9.33 11.61 13.19
N VAL A 148 -9.80 10.90 14.21
CA VAL A 148 -9.01 9.91 14.99
C VAL A 148 -9.06 8.51 14.36
N PHE A 149 -9.74 8.33 13.22
CA PHE A 149 -9.86 7.00 12.63
C PHE A 149 -8.52 6.51 12.10
N LYS A 150 -7.92 5.56 12.82
CA LYS A 150 -6.67 4.91 12.45
C LYS A 150 -6.88 3.50 11.90
N ILE A 151 -6.02 3.11 10.97
CA ILE A 151 -5.76 1.72 10.58
C ILE A 151 -4.81 1.13 11.62
N ASP A 152 -5.38 0.49 12.63
CA ASP A 152 -4.71 -0.09 13.80
C ASP A 152 -4.78 -1.63 13.83
N LYS A 153 -5.41 -2.23 12.81
CA LYS A 153 -5.71 -3.66 12.73
C LYS A 153 -5.57 -4.16 11.29
N ILE A 154 -5.22 -5.44 11.15
CA ILE A 154 -5.06 -6.11 9.84
C ILE A 154 -6.39 -6.08 9.07
N GLU A 155 -7.51 -6.28 9.75
CA GLU A 155 -8.84 -6.26 9.15
C GLU A 155 -9.17 -4.88 8.56
N LYS A 156 -8.82 -3.78 9.27
CA LYS A 156 -8.95 -2.43 8.71
C LYS A 156 -8.08 -2.26 7.47
N LEU A 157 -6.81 -2.68 7.54
CA LEU A 157 -5.88 -2.58 6.41
C LEU A 157 -6.38 -3.36 5.18
N ILE A 158 -6.92 -4.56 5.38
CA ILE A 158 -7.51 -5.37 4.31
C ILE A 158 -8.68 -4.61 3.67
N ILE A 159 -9.62 -4.11 4.47
CA ILE A 159 -10.80 -3.42 3.95
C ILE A 159 -10.41 -2.15 3.17
N PHE A 160 -9.49 -1.33 3.68
CA PHE A 160 -9.03 -0.13 2.98
C PHE A 160 -8.19 -0.43 1.74
N SER A 161 -7.29 -1.42 1.80
CA SER A 161 -6.52 -1.80 0.62
C SER A 161 -7.43 -2.29 -0.52
N THR A 162 -8.48 -3.03 -0.18
CA THR A 162 -9.51 -3.48 -1.13
C THR A 162 -10.23 -2.30 -1.75
N LEU A 163 -10.74 -1.40 -0.90
CA LEU A 163 -11.49 -0.23 -1.33
C LEU A 163 -10.67 0.63 -2.29
N PHE A 164 -9.40 0.87 -1.94
CA PHE A 164 -8.50 1.69 -2.74
C PHE A 164 -7.99 0.98 -3.99
N ALA A 165 -7.83 -0.34 -3.95
CA ALA A 165 -7.50 -1.11 -5.15
C ALA A 165 -8.61 -1.02 -6.18
N LEU A 166 -9.88 -1.18 -5.77
CA LEU A 166 -11.04 -1.01 -6.65
C LEU A 166 -11.12 0.40 -7.26
N ASP A 167 -10.82 1.44 -6.48
CA ASP A 167 -10.79 2.83 -6.95
C ASP A 167 -9.73 3.05 -8.03
N ILE A 168 -8.49 2.61 -7.75
CA ILE A 168 -7.36 2.77 -8.67
C ILE A 168 -7.59 1.94 -9.94
N SER A 169 -8.03 0.68 -9.83
CA SER A 169 -8.37 -0.16 -10.99
C SER A 169 -9.43 0.47 -11.87
N SER A 170 -10.49 1.03 -11.28
CA SER A 170 -11.53 1.73 -12.03
C SER A 170 -10.99 2.95 -12.75
N TYR A 171 -10.10 3.71 -12.11
CA TYR A 171 -9.49 4.88 -12.71
C TYR A 171 -8.53 4.51 -13.84
N LEU A 172 -7.68 3.49 -13.67
CA LEU A 172 -6.81 2.96 -14.73
C LEU A 172 -7.62 2.48 -15.93
N ARG A 173 -8.73 1.76 -15.70
CA ARG A 173 -9.64 1.32 -16.79
C ARG A 173 -10.22 2.49 -17.59
N LYS A 174 -10.47 3.65 -16.95
CA LYS A 174 -10.94 4.87 -17.64
C LYS A 174 -9.81 5.51 -18.45
N VAL A 175 -8.60 5.58 -17.88
CA VAL A 175 -7.40 6.06 -18.57
C VAL A 175 -7.14 5.22 -19.82
N SER A 176 -7.18 3.89 -19.71
CA SER A 176 -7.02 2.95 -20.83
C SER A 176 -8.08 3.11 -21.94
N ARG A 177 -9.21 3.76 -21.68
CA ARG A 177 -10.22 4.08 -22.69
C ARG A 177 -9.99 5.45 -23.36
N GLY A 178 -8.84 6.08 -23.11
CA GLY A 178 -8.49 7.40 -23.63
C GLY A 178 -9.18 8.56 -22.92
N CYS A 179 -9.76 8.35 -21.72
CA CYS A 179 -10.51 9.41 -21.05
C CYS A 179 -9.62 10.45 -20.34
N SER A 180 -8.39 10.11 -19.96
CA SER A 180 -7.48 11.00 -19.22
C SER A 180 -6.08 10.38 -19.09
N LEU A 181 -5.06 11.15 -18.69
CA LEU A 181 -3.75 10.64 -18.26
C LEU A 181 -3.79 10.12 -16.80
N PHE A 182 -2.99 9.11 -16.48
CA PHE A 182 -2.85 8.61 -15.11
C PHE A 182 -1.86 9.47 -14.32
N GLU A 183 -2.37 10.55 -13.71
CA GLU A 183 -1.57 11.39 -12.81
C GLU A 183 -1.56 10.80 -11.39
N VAL A 184 -0.38 10.54 -10.82
CA VAL A 184 -0.25 10.05 -9.44
C VAL A 184 -0.23 11.21 -8.45
N THR A 185 -1.42 11.65 -8.08
CA THR A 185 -1.63 12.67 -7.04
C THR A 185 -1.22 12.14 -5.67
N GLN A 186 -1.03 13.05 -4.71
CA GLN A 186 -0.71 12.71 -3.31
C GLN A 186 -1.73 11.71 -2.69
N ASP A 187 -3.03 11.90 -2.96
CA ASP A 187 -4.07 10.96 -2.54
C ASP A 187 -3.91 9.56 -3.18
N LYS A 188 -3.49 9.48 -4.45
CA LYS A 188 -3.23 8.19 -5.10
C LYS A 188 -1.98 7.52 -4.55
N LYS A 189 -0.92 8.28 -4.22
CA LYS A 189 0.27 7.75 -3.51
C LYS A 189 -0.16 7.12 -2.19
N LYS A 190 -0.89 7.85 -1.35
CA LYS A 190 -1.45 7.36 -0.08
C LYS A 190 -2.17 6.01 -0.23
N LYS A 191 -3.08 5.93 -1.19
CA LYS A 191 -3.83 4.71 -1.52
C LYS A 191 -2.91 3.56 -1.93
N LEU A 192 -1.94 3.82 -2.81
CA LEU A 192 -0.94 2.83 -3.22
C LEU A 192 -0.12 2.32 -2.05
N TYR A 193 0.26 3.17 -1.09
CA TYR A 193 1.01 2.73 0.09
C TYR A 193 0.18 1.87 1.05
N ILE A 194 -1.11 2.16 1.23
CA ILE A 194 -2.02 1.30 2.00
C ILE A 194 -2.15 -0.07 1.32
N ILE A 195 -2.26 -0.10 -0.01
CA ILE A 195 -2.30 -1.34 -0.79
C ILE A 195 -0.97 -2.09 -0.69
N TYR A 196 0.15 -1.38 -0.81
CA TYR A 196 1.50 -1.93 -0.68
C TYR A 196 1.70 -2.57 0.69
N LEU A 197 1.26 -1.90 1.76
CA LEU A 197 1.35 -2.43 3.12
C LEU A 197 0.53 -3.73 3.27
N ALA A 198 -0.66 -3.79 2.65
CA ALA A 198 -1.45 -5.00 2.62
C ALA A 198 -0.76 -6.13 1.82
N LEU A 199 -0.06 -5.82 0.73
CA LEU A 199 0.78 -6.78 0.00
C LEU A 199 1.96 -7.27 0.87
N ALA A 200 2.63 -6.38 1.59
CA ALA A 200 3.71 -6.74 2.52
C ALA A 200 3.24 -7.71 3.61
N LEU A 201 1.99 -7.58 4.05
CA LEU A 201 1.36 -8.46 5.04
C LEU A 201 0.63 -9.66 4.47
N PHE A 202 0.59 -9.81 3.16
CA PHE A 202 -0.37 -10.71 2.54
C PHE A 202 -0.26 -12.15 3.03
N SER A 203 0.96 -12.64 3.32
CA SER A 203 1.17 -14.00 3.86
C SER A 203 0.62 -14.22 5.28
N ARG A 204 0.26 -13.15 5.99
CA ARG A 204 -0.35 -13.17 7.32
C ARG A 204 -1.87 -12.99 7.27
N VAL A 205 -2.42 -12.64 6.11
CA VAL A 205 -3.86 -12.49 5.94
C VAL A 205 -4.50 -13.87 6.01
N ASP A 206 -5.60 -13.97 6.76
CA ASP A 206 -6.46 -15.15 6.70
C ASP A 206 -7.11 -15.26 5.31
N HIS A 207 -6.47 -16.05 4.45
CA HIS A 207 -6.92 -16.27 3.07
C HIS A 207 -8.24 -17.06 2.99
N PHE A 208 -8.68 -17.71 4.07
CA PHE A 208 -9.99 -18.34 4.10
C PHE A 208 -11.08 -17.28 4.23
N THR A 209 -10.96 -16.40 5.22
CA THR A 209 -11.91 -15.30 5.46
C THR A 209 -11.89 -14.26 4.33
N TYR A 210 -10.69 -13.93 3.83
CA TYR A 210 -10.49 -12.86 2.85
C TYR A 210 -10.07 -13.38 1.47
N ARG A 211 -10.66 -14.50 1.02
CA ARG A 211 -10.33 -15.13 -0.27
C ARG A 211 -10.41 -14.15 -1.46
N TRP A 212 -11.34 -13.21 -1.38
CA TRP A 212 -11.58 -12.19 -2.40
C TRP A 212 -10.46 -11.13 -2.48
N LEU A 213 -9.65 -10.93 -1.44
CA LEU A 213 -8.59 -9.91 -1.44
C LEU A 213 -7.54 -10.19 -2.52
N ARG A 214 -7.14 -11.46 -2.65
CA ARG A 214 -6.21 -11.90 -3.70
C ARG A 214 -6.71 -11.47 -5.08
N LYS A 215 -7.98 -11.75 -5.37
CA LYS A 215 -8.61 -11.41 -6.64
C LYS A 215 -8.57 -9.90 -6.90
N VAL A 216 -9.00 -9.09 -5.93
CA VAL A 216 -9.02 -7.62 -6.08
C VAL A 216 -7.62 -7.04 -6.33
N LEU A 217 -6.59 -7.56 -5.65
CA LEU A 217 -5.21 -7.14 -5.86
C LEU A 217 -4.65 -7.62 -7.21
N THR A 218 -5.04 -8.81 -7.67
CA THR A 218 -4.72 -9.29 -9.03
C THR A 218 -5.40 -8.43 -10.09
N ASP A 219 -6.67 -8.07 -9.93
CA ASP A 219 -7.40 -7.20 -10.85
C ASP A 219 -6.74 -5.80 -10.94
N LEU A 220 -6.18 -5.30 -9.84
CA LEU A 220 -5.39 -4.06 -9.83
C LEU A 220 -4.07 -4.22 -10.58
N HIS A 221 -3.36 -5.34 -10.38
CA HIS A 221 -2.15 -5.65 -11.12
C HIS A 221 -2.42 -5.67 -12.64
N GLU A 222 -3.43 -6.42 -13.09
CA GLU A 222 -3.84 -6.48 -14.49
C GLU A 222 -4.27 -5.11 -15.04
N SER A 223 -4.86 -4.26 -14.20
CA SER A 223 -5.23 -2.89 -14.59
C SER A 223 -4.00 -2.01 -14.84
N PHE A 224 -2.92 -2.21 -14.09
CA PHE A 224 -1.64 -1.53 -14.36
C PHE A 224 -0.96 -2.08 -15.61
N GLN A 225 -0.97 -3.40 -15.81
CA GLN A 225 -0.43 -4.02 -17.02
C GLN A 225 -1.09 -3.43 -18.28
N LYS A 226 -2.43 -3.40 -18.33
CA LYS A 226 -3.21 -2.77 -19.41
C LYS A 226 -2.96 -1.27 -19.56
N TYR A 227 -2.63 -0.58 -18.47
CA TYR A 227 -2.27 0.82 -18.53
C TYR A 227 -0.91 1.00 -19.22
N PHE A 228 0.08 0.18 -18.88
CA PHE A 228 1.41 0.22 -19.50
C PHE A 228 1.39 -0.15 -20.99
N GLU A 229 0.50 -1.06 -21.40
CA GLU A 229 0.30 -1.40 -22.82
C GLU A 229 -0.10 -0.18 -23.67
N ILE A 230 -0.80 0.78 -23.06
CA ILE A 230 -1.36 1.95 -23.75
C ILE A 230 -0.52 3.20 -23.53
N SER A 231 0.13 3.30 -22.36
CA SER A 231 0.93 4.44 -21.94
C SER A 231 2.28 3.94 -21.43
N PRO A 232 3.36 4.14 -22.21
CA PRO A 232 4.71 3.77 -21.78
C PRO A 232 5.03 4.40 -20.43
N ILE A 233 5.67 3.63 -19.55
CA ILE A 233 5.99 4.06 -18.19
C ILE A 233 6.95 5.26 -18.19
N GLU A 234 7.77 5.36 -19.23
CA GLU A 234 8.77 6.40 -19.46
C GLU A 234 8.16 7.79 -19.61
N CYS A 235 6.89 7.86 -20.03
CA CYS A 235 6.13 9.10 -20.14
C CYS A 235 5.75 9.71 -18.77
N LEU A 236 5.89 8.96 -17.68
CA LEU A 236 5.62 9.43 -16.33
C LEU A 236 6.84 10.13 -15.74
N THR A 237 6.64 10.98 -14.72
CA THR A 237 7.76 11.52 -13.94
C THR A 237 8.48 10.39 -13.21
N PHE A 238 9.78 10.50 -13.00
CA PHE A 238 10.58 9.46 -12.34
C PHE A 238 9.99 9.06 -10.97
N GLU A 239 9.58 10.05 -10.17
CA GLU A 239 8.90 9.83 -8.88
C GLU A 239 7.61 9.01 -9.04
N THR A 240 6.80 9.33 -10.06
CA THR A 240 5.57 8.59 -10.36
C THR A 240 5.86 7.14 -10.76
N GLN A 241 6.86 6.93 -11.62
CA GLN A 241 7.30 5.59 -12.05
C GLN A 241 7.69 4.77 -10.82
N PHE A 242 8.49 5.36 -9.94
CA PHE A 242 8.98 4.68 -8.75
C PHE A 242 7.84 4.17 -7.87
N HIS A 243 6.85 5.00 -7.53
CA HIS A 243 5.73 4.57 -6.68
C HIS A 243 4.88 3.47 -7.32
N ILE A 244 4.62 3.58 -8.63
CA ILE A 244 3.85 2.57 -9.35
C ILE A 244 4.62 1.25 -9.40
N LEU A 245 5.91 1.29 -9.75
CA LEU A 245 6.73 0.08 -9.87
C LEU A 245 7.00 -0.57 -8.53
N GLN A 246 7.15 0.20 -7.47
CA GLN A 246 7.23 -0.33 -6.12
C GLN A 246 6.00 -1.19 -5.81
N TYR A 247 4.78 -0.70 -6.07
CA TYR A 247 3.57 -1.51 -6.00
C TYR A 247 3.62 -2.71 -6.97
N TYR A 248 3.97 -2.48 -8.23
CA TYR A 248 3.90 -3.47 -9.30
C TYR A 248 4.81 -4.69 -9.01
N ILE A 249 6.08 -4.45 -8.69
CA ILE A 249 7.05 -5.46 -8.28
C ILE A 249 6.58 -6.20 -7.03
N LYS A 250 6.07 -5.48 -6.02
CA LYS A 250 5.56 -6.10 -4.79
C LYS A 250 4.38 -7.03 -5.09
N SER A 251 3.51 -6.64 -6.01
CA SER A 251 2.34 -7.43 -6.40
C SER A 251 2.72 -8.71 -7.13
N PHE A 252 3.71 -8.71 -8.03
CA PHE A 252 4.25 -9.94 -8.65
C PHE A 252 4.67 -10.96 -7.60
N VAL A 253 5.57 -10.55 -6.70
CA VAL A 253 6.16 -11.44 -5.70
C VAL A 253 5.11 -11.99 -4.74
N THR A 254 4.18 -11.13 -4.32
CA THR A 254 3.20 -11.44 -3.29
C THR A 254 2.06 -12.31 -3.82
N LEU A 255 1.52 -11.93 -4.98
CA LEU A 255 0.37 -12.60 -5.58
C LEU A 255 0.80 -13.81 -6.41
N ARG A 256 2.10 -13.96 -6.71
CA ARG A 256 2.67 -14.97 -7.61
C ARG A 256 2.08 -14.85 -9.02
N VAL A 257 1.97 -13.62 -9.51
CA VAL A 257 1.66 -13.38 -10.92
C VAL A 257 2.89 -13.76 -11.74
N GLU A 258 2.70 -14.47 -12.84
CA GLU A 258 3.77 -14.81 -13.77
C GLU A 258 4.22 -13.54 -14.50
N ILE A 259 5.52 -13.33 -14.59
CA ILE A 259 6.08 -12.18 -15.30
C ILE A 259 5.99 -12.49 -16.79
N SER A 260 5.21 -11.70 -17.53
CA SER A 260 5.14 -11.83 -18.99
C SER A 260 6.34 -11.14 -19.66
N PRO A 261 6.64 -11.44 -20.94
CA PRO A 261 7.69 -10.72 -21.68
C PRO A 261 7.45 -9.20 -21.75
N PHE A 262 6.18 -8.79 -21.76
CA PHE A 262 5.82 -7.37 -21.71
C PHE A 262 6.16 -6.75 -20.35
N ASP A 263 5.92 -7.46 -19.26
CA ASP A 263 6.27 -7.00 -17.92
C ASP A 263 7.79 -6.87 -17.76
N ASP A 264 8.55 -7.84 -18.27
CA ASP A 264 10.01 -7.75 -18.34
C ASP A 264 10.45 -6.49 -19.09
N THR A 265 9.75 -6.14 -20.17
CA THR A 265 10.05 -4.92 -20.94
C THR A 265 9.79 -3.67 -20.11
N VAL A 266 8.63 -3.57 -19.45
CA VAL A 266 8.28 -2.43 -18.57
C VAL A 266 9.30 -2.27 -17.44
N LEU A 267 9.68 -3.38 -16.79
CA LEU A 267 10.67 -3.39 -15.71
C LEU A 267 12.06 -3.01 -16.23
N ASN A 268 12.49 -3.60 -17.35
CA ASN A 268 13.79 -3.31 -17.94
C ASN A 268 13.89 -1.87 -18.42
N CYS A 269 12.86 -1.29 -19.03
CA CYS A 269 12.85 0.13 -19.40
C CYS A 269 13.11 1.05 -18.20
N PHE A 270 12.50 0.75 -17.05
CA PHE A 270 12.75 1.51 -15.83
C PHE A 270 14.16 1.28 -15.28
N PHE A 271 14.63 0.03 -15.24
CA PHE A 271 15.97 -0.28 -14.78
C PHE A 271 17.04 0.30 -15.71
N GLU A 272 16.87 0.25 -17.02
CA GLU A 272 17.72 0.92 -18.02
C GLU A 272 17.73 2.42 -17.81
N ARG A 273 16.61 3.02 -17.42
CA ARG A 273 16.58 4.44 -17.04
C ARG A 273 17.36 4.70 -15.76
N LEU A 274 17.25 3.84 -14.74
CA LEU A 274 18.11 3.91 -13.54
C LEU A 274 19.59 3.73 -13.90
N VAL A 275 19.89 2.88 -14.88
CA VAL A 275 21.24 2.56 -15.37
C VAL A 275 21.80 3.63 -16.30
N THR A 276 20.98 4.34 -17.07
CA THR A 276 21.47 5.51 -17.83
C THR A 276 21.88 6.63 -16.88
N TYR A 277 21.40 6.62 -15.64
CA TYR A 277 21.99 7.41 -14.56
C TYR A 277 23.28 6.77 -13.96
N GLN A 278 23.49 5.45 -14.07
CA GLN A 278 24.66 4.71 -13.54
C GLN A 278 25.02 3.47 -14.41
N SER A 279 26.09 3.57 -15.21
CA SER A 279 26.52 2.59 -16.24
C SER A 279 26.59 1.13 -15.75
N LEU A 280 25.80 0.20 -16.31
CA LEU A 280 25.61 -1.18 -15.82
C LEU A 280 25.40 -2.21 -16.96
N ASN A 281 26.15 -3.32 -16.96
CA ASN A 281 25.99 -4.46 -17.89
C ASN A 281 26.32 -5.82 -17.21
N SER A 282 25.49 -6.87 -17.46
CA SER A 282 25.61 -8.31 -17.10
C SER A 282 25.07 -8.84 -15.74
N SER A 283 24.54 -10.09 -15.72
CA SER A 283 23.63 -10.70 -14.71
C SER A 283 24.24 -11.37 -13.48
N THR A 284 25.38 -12.06 -13.56
CA THR A 284 26.18 -12.39 -12.35
C THR A 284 26.96 -11.18 -11.86
N ILE A 285 27.26 -10.26 -12.78
CA ILE A 285 27.71 -8.92 -12.45
C ILE A 285 26.58 -8.20 -11.68
N MET A 286 25.29 -8.47 -11.91
CA MET A 286 24.20 -7.78 -11.19
C MET A 286 24.21 -8.01 -9.68
N ILE A 287 24.48 -9.21 -9.15
CA ILE A 287 24.47 -9.40 -7.67
C ILE A 287 25.69 -8.71 -7.05
N THR A 288 26.90 -9.04 -7.52
CA THR A 288 28.14 -8.42 -7.04
C THR A 288 28.03 -6.90 -7.11
N LYS A 289 27.57 -6.40 -8.27
CA LYS A 289 27.44 -4.98 -8.52
C LYS A 289 26.31 -4.33 -7.75
N PHE A 290 25.17 -5.00 -7.58
CA PHE A 290 24.10 -4.49 -6.71
C PHE A 290 24.62 -4.29 -5.29
N ILE A 291 25.33 -5.27 -4.73
CA ILE A 291 25.88 -5.15 -3.37
C ILE A 291 26.90 -4.00 -3.33
N PHE A 292 27.78 -3.91 -4.34
CA PHE A 292 28.77 -2.85 -4.48
C PHE A 292 28.12 -1.45 -4.56
N ASP A 293 27.16 -1.27 -5.45
CA ASP A 293 26.42 -0.02 -5.67
C ASP A 293 25.61 0.34 -4.41
N LEU A 294 25.03 -0.66 -3.72
CA LEU A 294 24.36 -0.46 -2.44
C LEU A 294 25.34 0.06 -1.38
N ILE A 295 26.53 -0.52 -1.27
CA ILE A 295 27.55 -0.08 -0.31
C ILE A 295 28.03 1.33 -0.63
N LEU A 296 28.28 1.64 -1.91
CA LEU A 296 28.62 3.00 -2.33
C LEU A 296 27.51 3.99 -2.00
N ALA A 297 26.26 3.66 -2.32
CA ALA A 297 25.13 4.54 -2.06
C ALA A 297 24.91 4.78 -0.55
N LEU A 298 25.08 3.75 0.28
CA LEU A 298 24.99 3.87 1.73
C LEU A 298 26.22 4.56 2.35
N GLY A 299 27.34 4.55 1.65
CA GLY A 299 28.58 5.21 2.05
C GLY A 299 28.77 6.63 1.51
N ASP A 300 27.84 7.10 0.67
CA ASP A 300 27.91 8.43 0.08
C ASP A 300 27.80 9.50 1.19
N GLU A 301 28.71 10.47 1.16
CA GLU A 301 28.79 11.52 2.19
C GLU A 301 27.55 12.41 2.17
N THR A 302 27.06 12.77 0.98
CA THR A 302 25.87 13.61 0.81
C THR A 302 24.63 12.90 1.36
N TYR A 303 24.48 11.60 1.05
CA TYR A 303 23.45 10.73 1.62
C TYR A 303 23.56 10.69 3.15
N THR A 304 24.76 10.45 3.67
CA THR A 304 25.01 10.30 5.11
C THR A 304 24.69 11.58 5.87
N GLU A 305 25.14 12.73 5.38
CA GLU A 305 24.83 14.04 5.94
C GLU A 305 23.33 14.31 5.93
N LYS A 306 22.65 14.01 4.82
CA LYS A 306 21.21 14.18 4.69
C LYS A 306 20.43 13.31 5.68
N ILE A 307 20.80 12.04 5.82
CA ILE A 307 20.20 11.11 6.79
C ILE A 307 20.41 11.59 8.23
N LYS A 308 21.60 12.14 8.54
CA LYS A 308 21.91 12.70 9.86
C LYS A 308 21.17 14.00 10.14
N ALA A 309 20.96 14.85 9.14
CA ALA A 309 20.33 16.15 9.29
C ALA A 309 18.80 16.07 9.39
N ASP A 310 18.16 15.38 8.44
CA ASP A 310 16.70 15.45 8.25
C ASP A 310 15.95 14.23 8.77
N GLU A 311 16.68 13.20 9.17
CA GLU A 311 16.15 11.89 9.53
C GLU A 311 15.19 11.31 8.46
N ARG A 312 15.36 11.64 7.16
CA ARG A 312 14.47 11.24 6.05
C ARG A 312 15.18 11.11 4.70
N LEU A 313 14.60 10.31 3.79
CA LEU A 313 14.96 10.26 2.38
C LEU A 313 14.06 11.19 1.55
N TYR A 314 14.64 11.91 0.59
CA TYR A 314 13.92 12.79 -0.35
C TYR A 314 12.64 12.18 -0.94
N LEU A 315 12.70 10.91 -1.33
CA LEU A 315 11.59 10.22 -1.99
C LEU A 315 10.39 9.94 -1.07
N TYR A 316 10.59 9.98 0.25
CA TYR A 316 9.57 9.65 1.25
C TYR A 316 9.36 10.77 2.29
N GLU A 317 9.89 11.98 2.07
CA GLU A 317 9.75 13.11 3.02
C GLU A 317 8.28 13.42 3.32
N ASP A 318 7.43 13.40 2.28
CA ASP A 318 5.99 13.61 2.39
C ASP A 318 5.23 12.38 2.89
N LEU A 319 5.81 11.18 2.74
CA LEU A 319 5.11 9.92 2.97
C LEU A 319 4.63 9.78 4.40
N LYS A 320 5.56 9.91 5.35
CA LYS A 320 5.25 9.74 6.78
C LYS A 320 4.30 10.82 7.27
N ARG A 321 4.52 12.07 6.88
CA ARG A 321 3.75 13.23 7.36
C ARG A 321 2.34 13.26 6.79
N CYS A 322 2.18 12.99 5.49
CA CYS A 322 0.93 13.22 4.78
C CYS A 322 0.10 11.94 4.60
N HIS A 323 0.75 10.79 4.43
CA HIS A 323 0.07 9.59 3.96
C HIS A 323 -0.08 8.51 5.02
N LEU A 324 0.89 8.38 5.92
CA LEU A 324 0.94 7.28 6.88
C LEU A 324 0.45 7.63 8.28
N SER A 325 0.16 8.90 8.56
CA SER A 325 -0.39 9.34 9.85
C SER A 325 -1.72 8.68 10.23
N LEU A 326 -2.43 8.10 9.25
CA LEU A 326 -3.65 7.31 9.47
C LEU A 326 -3.38 5.89 9.95
N ILE A 327 -2.16 5.38 9.82
CA ILE A 327 -1.80 4.03 10.24
C ILE A 327 -1.21 4.16 11.64
N ASP A 328 -1.66 3.32 12.55
CA ASP A 328 -1.15 3.35 13.91
C ASP A 328 0.32 2.90 13.94
N ASP A 329 1.18 3.66 14.63
CA ASP A 329 2.62 3.37 14.68
C ASP A 329 2.91 2.04 15.38
N ASP A 330 2.15 1.70 16.42
CA ASP A 330 2.33 0.44 17.12
C ASP A 330 1.80 -0.73 16.28
N PHE A 331 0.75 -0.50 15.49
CA PHE A 331 0.34 -1.45 14.45
C PHE A 331 1.47 -1.72 13.45
N ILE A 332 2.12 -0.69 12.89
CA ILE A 332 3.27 -0.83 11.97
C ILE A 332 4.41 -1.62 12.63
N LYS A 333 4.83 -1.24 13.85
CA LYS A 333 5.91 -1.94 14.56
C LYS A 333 5.58 -3.42 14.78
N ASN A 334 4.38 -3.70 15.28
CA ASN A 334 3.92 -5.07 15.54
C ASN A 334 3.86 -5.90 14.25
N MET A 335 3.50 -5.28 13.13
CA MET A 335 3.50 -5.93 11.83
C MET A 335 4.90 -6.30 11.34
N PHE A 336 5.84 -5.35 11.34
CA PHE A 336 7.19 -5.60 10.88
C PHE A 336 7.93 -6.59 11.78
N PHE A 337 7.65 -6.56 13.09
CA PHE A 337 8.12 -7.59 14.03
C PHE A 337 7.65 -9.00 13.61
N LYS A 338 6.36 -9.15 13.27
CA LYS A 338 5.82 -10.42 12.77
C LYS A 338 6.40 -10.81 11.41
N CYS A 339 6.56 -9.87 10.48
CA CYS A 339 7.16 -10.17 9.17
C CYS A 339 8.61 -10.66 9.31
N ARG A 340 9.38 -10.07 10.23
CA ARG A 340 10.74 -10.54 10.55
C ARG A 340 10.71 -11.98 11.03
N TRP A 341 9.80 -12.31 11.95
CA TRP A 341 9.68 -13.66 12.48
C TRP A 341 9.40 -14.70 11.38
N ASP A 342 8.60 -14.37 10.35
CA ASP A 342 8.39 -15.25 9.19
C ASP A 342 9.64 -15.49 8.37
N VAL A 343 10.41 -14.43 8.14
CA VAL A 343 11.65 -14.53 7.35
C VAL A 343 12.66 -15.42 8.08
N ILE A 344 12.78 -15.28 9.41
CA ILE A 344 13.67 -16.07 10.24
C ILE A 344 13.19 -17.53 10.34
N THR A 345 11.91 -17.76 10.65
CA THR A 345 11.38 -19.14 10.85
C THR A 345 11.37 -19.97 9.58
N ARG A 346 11.13 -19.36 8.40
CA ARG A 346 11.18 -20.10 7.12
C ARG A 346 12.58 -20.61 6.79
N ARG A 347 13.63 -19.94 7.26
CA ARG A 347 15.03 -20.36 7.06
C ARG A 347 15.28 -21.78 7.56
N ASN A 348 14.64 -22.18 8.66
CA ASN A 348 14.85 -23.48 9.29
C ASN A 348 14.32 -24.66 8.45
N TYR A 349 13.48 -24.40 7.44
CA TYR A 349 12.86 -25.45 6.62
C TYR A 349 13.57 -25.68 5.28
N PHE A 350 14.40 -24.74 4.81
CA PHE A 350 15.13 -24.91 3.56
C PHE A 350 16.49 -25.54 3.84
N THR A 351 16.55 -26.86 3.74
CA THR A 351 17.83 -27.59 3.67
C THR A 351 18.53 -27.23 2.37
N ASN A 352 19.56 -26.39 2.44
CA ASN A 352 20.37 -25.99 1.28
C ASN A 352 20.94 -27.22 0.58
N LYS A 353 20.32 -27.62 -0.54
CA LYS A 353 20.93 -28.50 -1.54
C LYS A 353 21.79 -27.73 -2.55
N GLU A 354 21.99 -26.42 -2.37
CA GLU A 354 22.54 -25.56 -3.42
C GLU A 354 24.02 -25.17 -3.23
N TYR A 355 24.76 -25.48 -4.30
CA TYR A 355 25.98 -24.92 -4.86
C TYR A 355 27.11 -24.52 -3.90
N ASP A 356 28.14 -25.36 -3.88
CA ASP A 356 29.46 -25.11 -3.28
C ASP A 356 30.29 -24.09 -4.09
N ASN A 357 29.67 -22.98 -4.52
CA ASN A 357 30.36 -21.90 -5.20
C ASN A 357 30.94 -20.93 -4.15
N SER A 358 32.28 -20.86 -4.05
CA SER A 358 32.99 -19.98 -3.13
C SER A 358 32.63 -18.51 -3.34
N LYS A 359 32.41 -18.06 -4.58
CA LYS A 359 32.04 -16.68 -4.91
C LYS A 359 30.72 -16.28 -4.25
N CYS A 360 29.68 -17.10 -4.41
CA CYS A 360 28.37 -16.85 -3.80
C CYS A 360 28.44 -16.83 -2.26
N LYS A 361 29.34 -17.61 -1.65
CA LYS A 361 29.54 -17.57 -0.19
C LYS A 361 30.11 -16.23 0.26
N ILE A 362 31.05 -15.64 -0.48
CA ILE A 362 31.63 -14.34 -0.16
C ILE A 362 30.58 -13.24 -0.36
N GLU A 363 29.85 -13.25 -1.48
CA GLU A 363 28.77 -12.29 -1.76
C GLU A 363 27.68 -12.31 -0.69
N ASN A 364 27.24 -13.50 -0.26
CA ASN A 364 26.28 -13.65 0.84
C ASN A 364 26.85 -13.09 2.15
N THR A 365 28.14 -13.29 2.41
CA THR A 365 28.80 -12.78 3.62
C THR A 365 28.84 -11.25 3.60
N ILE A 366 29.24 -10.64 2.48
CA ILE A 366 29.26 -9.17 2.30
C ILE A 366 27.85 -8.61 2.46
N MET A 367 26.86 -9.18 1.76
CA MET A 367 25.48 -8.71 1.87
C MET A 367 24.94 -8.85 3.29
N GLN A 368 25.26 -9.93 4.01
CA GLN A 368 24.85 -10.11 5.40
C GLN A 368 25.44 -9.02 6.29
N MET A 369 26.74 -8.74 6.17
CA MET A 369 27.39 -7.68 6.93
C MET A 369 26.80 -6.31 6.60
N ALA A 370 26.57 -6.01 5.32
CA ALA A 370 25.94 -4.78 4.87
C ALA A 370 24.53 -4.62 5.47
N VAL A 371 23.72 -5.69 5.51
CA VAL A 371 22.39 -5.66 6.12
C VAL A 371 22.44 -5.41 7.63
N LEU A 372 23.38 -6.03 8.34
CA LEU A 372 23.57 -5.82 9.78
C LEU A 372 23.98 -4.38 10.07
N ALA A 373 24.98 -3.87 9.35
CA ALA A 373 25.41 -2.47 9.47
C ALA A 373 24.26 -1.51 9.13
N PHE A 374 23.50 -1.77 8.07
CA PHE A 374 22.35 -0.95 7.69
C PHE A 374 21.22 -0.98 8.74
N ASN A 375 20.99 -2.11 9.40
CA ASN A 375 20.07 -2.18 10.55
C ASN A 375 20.54 -1.30 11.71
N GLU A 376 21.85 -1.12 11.89
CA GLU A 376 22.39 -0.32 12.99
C GLU A 376 22.50 1.18 12.73
N SER A 377 22.98 1.61 11.57
CA SER A 377 23.33 3.03 11.33
C SER A 377 22.62 3.69 10.15
N ASN A 378 21.86 2.97 9.33
CA ASN A 378 21.22 3.46 8.08
C ASN A 378 22.18 3.88 6.96
N PHE A 379 23.46 4.11 7.26
CA PHE A 379 24.53 4.47 6.34
C PHE A 379 25.82 3.75 6.73
N PHE A 380 26.83 3.75 5.87
CA PHE A 380 28.16 3.21 6.15
C PHE A 380 29.16 4.35 6.33
N ASN A 381 30.03 4.23 7.33
CA ASN A 381 31.16 5.15 7.46
C ASN A 381 32.27 4.80 6.46
N GLU A 382 33.24 5.69 6.30
CA GLU A 382 34.36 5.53 5.36
C GLU A 382 35.16 4.23 5.60
N ASP A 383 35.38 3.87 6.87
CA ASP A 383 36.09 2.64 7.25
C ASP A 383 35.31 1.39 6.82
N GLU A 384 33.99 1.39 7.00
CA GLU A 384 33.09 0.30 6.59
C GLU A 384 33.06 0.15 5.07
N VAL A 385 32.93 1.26 4.33
CA VAL A 385 32.99 1.26 2.87
C VAL A 385 34.33 0.70 2.41
N THR A 386 35.44 1.22 2.94
CA THR A 386 36.80 0.77 2.58
C THR A 386 36.99 -0.71 2.88
N PHE A 387 36.50 -1.18 4.02
CA PHE A 387 36.51 -2.59 4.39
C PHE A 387 35.74 -3.43 3.39
N TYR A 388 34.49 -3.09 3.06
CA TYR A 388 33.73 -3.87 2.09
C TYR A 388 34.33 -3.83 0.68
N MET A 389 34.88 -2.70 0.26
CA MET A 389 35.58 -2.58 -1.03
C MET A 389 36.82 -3.44 -1.10
N SER A 390 37.54 -3.62 0.01
CA SER A 390 38.67 -4.55 0.07
C SER A 390 38.22 -6.00 -0.14
N LEU A 391 37.02 -6.39 0.33
CA LEU A 391 36.47 -7.73 0.13
C LEU A 391 36.08 -7.99 -1.33
N PHE A 392 35.58 -6.98 -2.05
CA PHE A 392 35.31 -7.11 -3.49
C PHE A 392 36.59 -7.31 -4.31
N LYS A 393 37.70 -6.63 -3.98
CA LYS A 393 38.99 -6.87 -4.65
C LYS A 393 39.43 -8.32 -4.53
N VAL A 394 39.22 -8.93 -3.36
CA VAL A 394 39.49 -10.36 -3.14
C VAL A 394 38.61 -11.25 -4.02
N ILE A 395 37.33 -10.89 -4.23
CA ILE A 395 36.44 -11.63 -5.14
C ILE A 395 36.96 -11.58 -6.58
N ASP A 396 37.39 -10.41 -7.04
CA ASP A 396 37.90 -10.23 -8.40
C ASP A 396 39.21 -11.01 -8.63
N GLU A 397 40.14 -10.98 -7.66
CA GLU A 397 41.40 -11.71 -7.70
C GLU A 397 41.21 -13.24 -7.63
N THR A 398 40.33 -13.74 -6.76
CA THR A 398 40.06 -15.18 -6.62
C THR A 398 39.28 -15.77 -7.78
N SER A 399 38.61 -14.95 -8.59
CA SER A 399 37.98 -15.41 -9.83
C SER A 399 39.01 -15.91 -10.87
N LEU A 400 40.28 -15.50 -10.75
CA LEU A 400 41.34 -15.78 -11.72
C LEU A 400 42.24 -16.96 -11.33
N GLN A 401 42.34 -17.31 -10.03
CA GLN A 401 43.13 -18.45 -9.55
C GLN A 401 42.49 -18.99 -8.28
N VAL A 402 42.21 -20.30 -8.18
CA VAL A 402 41.57 -20.95 -7.03
C VAL A 402 42.61 -21.20 -5.93
N PRO A 403 42.66 -20.44 -4.82
CA PRO A 403 43.51 -20.75 -3.69
C PRO A 403 42.64 -21.52 -2.69
N SER A 404 43.03 -22.73 -2.31
CA SER A 404 42.23 -23.64 -1.49
C SER A 404 41.94 -23.18 -0.05
N THR A 405 42.48 -22.02 0.39
CA THR A 405 42.29 -21.51 1.75
C THR A 405 42.34 -19.99 1.82
N ILE A 406 41.19 -19.33 2.00
CA ILE A 406 41.11 -17.90 2.37
C ILE A 406 41.58 -17.76 3.82
N ASN A 407 42.57 -16.91 4.06
CA ASN A 407 43.14 -16.69 5.39
C ASN A 407 42.08 -16.11 6.36
N PRO A 408 41.73 -16.80 7.45
CA PRO A 408 40.71 -16.36 8.40
C PRO A 408 41.00 -14.97 9.02
N ARG A 409 42.25 -14.52 9.02
CA ARG A 409 42.64 -13.20 9.55
C ARG A 409 42.13 -12.02 8.71
N LEU A 410 41.83 -12.23 7.42
CA LEU A 410 41.23 -11.18 6.57
C LEU A 410 39.74 -10.95 6.87
N MET A 411 39.10 -11.82 7.64
CA MET A 411 37.70 -11.71 8.06
C MET A 411 37.54 -11.05 9.44
N SER A 412 38.56 -10.37 9.97
CA SER A 412 38.40 -9.60 11.22
C SER A 412 37.38 -8.49 10.99
N THR A 413 36.18 -8.65 11.57
CA THR A 413 35.05 -7.76 11.37
C THR A 413 35.35 -6.35 11.90
N PRO A 414 34.78 -5.28 11.30
CA PRO A 414 34.88 -3.92 11.82
C PRO A 414 34.45 -3.85 13.28
N LYS A 415 35.01 -2.92 14.07
CA LYS A 415 34.67 -2.74 15.49
C LYS A 415 33.16 -2.59 15.73
N SER A 416 32.42 -2.00 14.78
CA SER A 416 30.96 -1.89 14.83
C SER A 416 30.25 -3.26 14.89
N CYS A 417 30.83 -4.29 14.28
CA CYS A 417 30.31 -5.66 14.26
C CYS A 417 30.82 -6.54 15.42
N GLN A 418 31.85 -6.10 16.16
CA GLN A 418 32.50 -6.91 17.21
C GLN A 418 31.73 -6.97 18.54
N ASN A 419 30.76 -6.07 18.75
CA ASN A 419 30.00 -6.00 20.02
C ASN A 419 28.87 -7.03 20.15
N SER A 420 28.59 -7.81 19.09
CA SER A 420 27.65 -8.93 19.21
C SER A 420 28.40 -10.15 19.74
N SER A 421 28.08 -10.55 20.98
CA SER A 421 28.62 -11.76 21.59
C SER A 421 28.37 -12.94 20.65
N GLN A 422 29.44 -13.57 20.14
CA GLN A 422 29.41 -14.73 19.25
C GLN A 422 28.58 -15.86 19.87
N SER A 423 27.28 -15.90 19.58
CA SER A 423 26.46 -17.05 19.91
C SER A 423 26.88 -18.17 18.95
N LYS A 424 27.38 -19.28 19.51
CA LYS A 424 27.90 -20.44 18.75
C LYS A 424 26.79 -21.28 18.11
N ASN A 425 25.64 -20.69 17.77
CA ASN A 425 24.54 -21.41 17.16
C ASN A 425 24.81 -21.63 15.67
N LEU A 426 25.24 -22.85 15.40
CA LEU A 426 25.67 -23.42 14.13
C LEU A 426 24.46 -23.70 13.20
N TYR A 427 23.66 -22.68 12.86
CA TYR A 427 22.40 -22.90 12.13
C TYR A 427 22.31 -22.04 10.85
N LEU A 428 22.48 -22.74 9.71
CA LEU A 428 22.12 -22.37 8.34
C LEU A 428 22.64 -21.02 7.82
N LYS A 429 23.62 -21.09 6.90
CA LYS A 429 24.00 -19.93 6.07
C LYS A 429 22.83 -19.54 5.17
N PRO A 430 22.32 -18.29 5.27
CA PRO A 430 21.26 -17.83 4.38
C PRO A 430 21.73 -17.77 2.93
N THR A 431 20.78 -17.93 2.01
CA THR A 431 20.95 -17.57 0.61
C THR A 431 20.92 -16.05 0.43
N PHE A 432 21.53 -15.53 -0.65
CA PHE A 432 21.45 -14.11 -1.01
C PHE A 432 20.01 -13.59 -0.97
N ARG A 433 19.08 -14.38 -1.54
CA ARG A 433 17.66 -14.05 -1.61
C ARG A 433 17.03 -13.84 -0.24
N GLU A 434 17.40 -14.64 0.76
CA GLU A 434 16.90 -14.48 2.13
C GLU A 434 17.47 -13.23 2.78
N ILE A 435 18.77 -12.97 2.63
CA ILE A 435 19.42 -11.77 3.15
C ILE A 435 18.79 -10.51 2.52
N PHE A 436 18.58 -10.54 1.20
CA PHE A 436 17.98 -9.43 0.48
C PHE A 436 16.52 -9.20 0.89
N ARG A 437 15.75 -10.25 1.22
CA ARG A 437 14.42 -10.09 1.82
C ARG A 437 14.48 -9.41 3.19
N VAL A 438 15.48 -9.73 4.02
CA VAL A 438 15.69 -9.04 5.30
C VAL A 438 16.05 -7.57 5.06
N PHE A 439 16.92 -7.28 4.09
CA PHE A 439 17.25 -5.91 3.68
C PHE A 439 16.00 -5.12 3.29
N ILE A 440 15.18 -5.66 2.38
CA ILE A 440 13.93 -5.04 1.94
C ILE A 440 13.01 -4.79 3.14
N LEU A 441 12.90 -5.76 4.06
CA LEU A 441 12.05 -5.60 5.24
C LEU A 441 12.53 -4.47 6.16
N ILE A 442 13.84 -4.36 6.39
CA ILE A 442 14.44 -3.26 7.17
C ILE A 442 14.19 -1.94 6.45
N TYR A 443 14.40 -1.89 5.14
CA TYR A 443 14.19 -0.70 4.33
C TYR A 443 12.73 -0.24 4.37
N GLU A 444 11.79 -1.15 4.13
CA GLU A 444 10.35 -0.90 4.22
C GLU A 444 9.96 -0.39 5.61
N MET A 445 10.49 -1.01 6.67
CA MET A 445 10.23 -0.61 8.06
C MET A 445 10.79 0.79 8.37
N LYS A 446 12.01 1.11 7.94
CA LYS A 446 12.69 2.35 8.33
C LYS A 446 12.31 3.55 7.47
N PHE A 447 12.19 3.34 6.16
CA PHE A 447 12.12 4.44 5.19
C PHE A 447 10.74 4.61 4.58
N ILE A 448 9.96 3.52 4.49
CA ILE A 448 8.60 3.61 3.95
C ILE A 448 7.61 3.82 5.08
N PHE A 449 7.54 2.89 6.03
CA PHE A 449 6.40 2.84 6.97
C PHE A 449 6.68 3.38 8.37
N GLY A 450 7.89 3.21 8.90
CA GLY A 450 8.16 3.44 10.32
C GLY A 450 9.10 4.60 10.59
N ASP A 451 10.02 4.37 11.52
CA ASP A 451 11.01 5.36 11.94
C ASP A 451 12.41 4.84 11.65
N MET A 452 13.32 5.71 11.23
CA MET A 452 14.69 5.33 10.92
C MET A 452 15.46 4.84 12.14
N LYS A 453 14.96 5.12 13.35
CA LYS A 453 15.47 4.61 14.63
C LYS A 453 14.99 3.20 14.94
N LEU A 454 14.00 2.66 14.21
CA LEU A 454 13.55 1.29 14.41
C LEU A 454 14.64 0.32 13.98
N LYS A 455 14.98 -0.60 14.88
CA LYS A 455 15.95 -1.66 14.62
C LYS A 455 15.36 -3.00 15.00
N PHE A 456 15.81 -4.04 14.31
CA PHE A 456 15.59 -5.40 14.77
C PHE A 456 16.70 -5.78 15.75
N VAL A 457 16.37 -5.86 17.05
CA VAL A 457 17.33 -6.05 18.16
C VAL A 457 18.11 -7.37 18.08
N ASP A 458 17.54 -8.40 17.43
CA ASP A 458 18.11 -9.75 17.41
C ASP A 458 18.33 -10.26 15.97
N LEU A 459 18.76 -9.40 15.05
CA LEU A 459 19.26 -9.89 13.76
C LEU A 459 20.59 -10.64 13.88
N ASN A 460 21.30 -10.41 14.98
CA ASN A 460 22.59 -11.03 15.31
C ASN A 460 22.47 -12.37 16.06
N SER A 461 21.26 -12.72 16.51
CA SER A 461 20.97 -14.00 17.19
C SER A 461 20.51 -15.05 16.19
#